data_AF-A0A3A4ZSN6-F1
#
_entry.id   AF-A0A3A4ZSN6-F1
#
_cell.length_a   1.000
_cell.length_b   1.000
_cell.length_c   1.000
_cell.angle_alpha   90.00
_cell.angle_beta   90.00
_cell.angle_gamma   90.00
#
_symmetry.space_group_name_H-M   'P 1'
#
loop_
_entity.id
_entity.type
_entity.pdbx_description
1 polymer ?
#
loop_
_entity_poly.entity_id
_entity_poly.type
_entity_poly.pdbx_seq_one_letter_code
_entity_poly.pdbx_strand_id
1 'polypeptide(L)'
;MTQDKHLEEIFARIKNELSWAEKKFGGFASAHEGYGVILEELDELWHEIKNNKSVGSIRRMRDEAIQVAAMAVKFIATVCDTQGRVSSADAMDGNEADDKEGK
;
A
#
# COMPACT_ATOMS: atom_id res chain seq x y z
N MET A 1 -8.01 -14.45 23.26
CA MET A 1 -6.69 -15.12 23.14
C MET A 1 -6.50 -15.85 21.81
N THR A 2 -7.32 -16.85 21.43
CA THR A 2 -7.13 -17.57 20.15
C THR A 2 -7.48 -16.74 18.91
N GLN A 3 -8.57 -15.97 18.98
CA GLN A 3 -9.01 -15.08 17.90
C GLN A 3 -8.00 -13.95 17.66
N ASP A 4 -7.44 -13.38 18.73
CA ASP A 4 -6.42 -12.32 18.63
C ASP A 4 -5.17 -12.82 17.89
N LYS A 5 -4.66 -14.00 18.24
CA LYS A 5 -3.48 -14.58 17.58
C LYS A 5 -3.68 -14.84 16.08
N HIS A 6 -4.89 -15.23 15.68
CA HIS A 6 -5.17 -15.45 14.25
C HIS A 6 -5.26 -14.14 13.48
N LEU A 7 -5.87 -13.10 14.08
CA LEU A 7 -5.91 -11.77 13.48
C LEU A 7 -4.51 -11.18 13.33
N GLU A 8 -3.66 -11.32 14.35
CA GLU A 8 -2.26 -10.89 14.27
C GLU A 8 -1.49 -11.59 13.13
N GLU A 9 -1.72 -12.88 12.92
CA GLU A 9 -1.13 -13.60 11.78
C GLU A 9 -1.63 -13.06 10.44
N ILE A 10 -2.94 -12.77 10.31
CA ILE A 10 -3.50 -12.17 9.10
C ILE A 10 -2.88 -10.80 8.83
N PHE A 11 -2.82 -9.93 9.84
CA PHE A 11 -2.22 -8.59 9.69
C PHE A 11 -0.72 -8.66 9.39
N ALA A 12 0.00 -9.62 9.97
CA ALA A 12 1.40 -9.86 9.63
C ALA A 12 1.56 -10.26 8.16
N ARG A 13 0.66 -11.10 7.62
CA ARG A 13 0.66 -11.45 6.19
C ARG A 13 0.37 -10.25 5.30
N ILE A 14 -0.62 -9.42 5.63
CA ILE A 14 -0.94 -8.18 4.90
C ILE A 14 0.28 -7.25 4.88
N LYS A 15 0.96 -7.09 6.03
CA LYS A 15 2.17 -6.26 6.13
C LYS A 15 3.30 -6.80 5.26
N ASN A 16 3.49 -8.12 5.21
CA ASN A 16 4.51 -8.74 4.38
C ASN A 16 4.22 -8.52 2.88
N GLU A 17 2.97 -8.67 2.47
CA GLU A 17 2.54 -8.44 1.08
C GLU A 17 2.76 -6.99 0.68
N LEU A 18 2.31 -6.04 1.52
CA LEU A 18 2.56 -4.62 1.33
C LEU A 18 4.05 -4.32 1.18
N SER A 19 4.88 -4.84 2.08
CA SER A 19 6.33 -4.63 2.07
C SER A 19 6.99 -5.20 0.81
N TRP A 20 6.49 -6.32 0.29
CA TRP A 20 6.98 -6.91 -0.95
C TRP A 20 6.56 -6.07 -2.16
N ALA A 21 5.29 -5.67 -2.24
CA ALA A 21 4.76 -4.85 -3.32
C ALA A 21 5.41 -3.47 -3.40
N GLU A 22 5.70 -2.84 -2.26
CA GLU A 22 6.45 -1.59 -2.18
C GLU A 22 7.89 -1.75 -2.70
N LYS A 23 8.59 -2.82 -2.29
CA LYS A 23 9.96 -3.09 -2.76
C LYS A 23 10.02 -3.39 -4.25
N LYS A 24 9.00 -4.10 -4.77
CA LYS A 24 8.99 -4.55 -6.15
C LYS A 24 8.52 -3.48 -7.12
N PHE A 25 7.53 -2.66 -6.73
CA PHE A 25 6.83 -1.75 -7.64
C PHE A 25 6.85 -0.28 -7.20
N GLY A 26 7.35 0.05 -6.01
CA GLY A 26 7.23 1.41 -5.45
C GLY A 26 5.79 1.75 -5.09
N GLY A 27 5.48 3.04 -4.95
CA GLY A 27 4.12 3.54 -4.75
C GLY A 27 3.34 3.64 -6.06
N PHE A 28 2.01 3.81 -5.98
CA PHE A 28 1.21 4.06 -7.18
C PHE A 28 1.50 5.46 -7.75
N ALA A 29 1.64 5.59 -9.06
CA ALA A 29 1.83 6.87 -9.74
C ALA A 29 0.54 7.69 -9.80
N SER A 30 -0.64 7.06 -9.69
CA SER A 30 -1.92 7.76 -9.68
C SER A 30 -3.03 6.97 -8.96
N ALA A 31 -4.14 7.65 -8.65
CA ALA A 31 -5.34 7.02 -8.14
C ALA A 31 -5.93 5.99 -9.13
N HIS A 32 -5.84 6.24 -10.44
CA HIS A 32 -6.34 5.31 -11.46
C HIS A 32 -5.51 4.02 -11.51
N GLU A 33 -4.19 4.14 -11.41
CA GLU A 33 -3.29 2.98 -11.32
C GLU A 33 -3.59 2.18 -10.06
N GLY A 34 -3.67 2.84 -8.90
CA GLY A 34 -3.97 2.16 -7.64
C GLY A 34 -5.34 1.46 -7.66
N TYR A 35 -6.37 2.09 -8.24
CA TYR A 35 -7.67 1.45 -8.44
C TYR A 35 -7.57 0.24 -9.38
N GLY A 36 -6.85 0.36 -10.49
CA GLY A 36 -6.65 -0.74 -11.44
C GLY A 36 -6.01 -1.97 -10.79
N VAL A 37 -4.96 -1.75 -9.98
CA VAL A 37 -4.31 -2.85 -9.25
C VAL A 37 -5.24 -3.46 -8.21
N ILE A 38 -5.98 -2.66 -7.42
CA ILE A 38 -6.97 -3.21 -6.47
C ILE A 38 -8.03 -4.04 -7.20
N LEU A 39 -8.50 -3.57 -8.37
CA LEU A 39 -9.49 -4.27 -9.16
C LEU A 39 -8.95 -5.61 -9.69
N GLU A 40 -7.69 -5.65 -10.12
CA GLU A 40 -7.01 -6.87 -10.55
C GLU A 40 -6.99 -7.93 -9.43
N GLU A 41 -6.54 -7.57 -8.22
CA GLU A 41 -6.53 -8.48 -7.06
C GLU A 41 -7.95 -8.95 -6.69
N LEU A 42 -8.95 -8.07 -6.84
CA LEU A 42 -10.36 -8.42 -6.58
C LEU A 42 -10.92 -9.40 -7.62
N ASP A 43 -10.54 -9.23 -8.90
CA ASP A 43 -10.92 -10.13 -9.97
C ASP A 43 -10.26 -11.51 -9.82
N GLU A 44 -9.02 -11.57 -9.33
CA GLU A 44 -8.34 -12.83 -8.98
C GLU A 44 -9.02 -13.54 -7.81
N LEU A 45 -9.36 -12.81 -6.74
CA LEU A 45 -10.16 -13.35 -5.64
C LEU A 45 -11.51 -13.88 -6.15
N TRP A 46 -12.18 -13.11 -7.01
CA TRP A 46 -13.47 -13.52 -7.57
C TRP A 46 -13.34 -14.76 -8.47
N HIS A 47 -12.25 -14.87 -9.23
CA HIS A 47 -11.94 -16.06 -10.01
C HIS A 47 -11.81 -17.30 -9.12
N GLU A 48 -11.10 -17.20 -8.00
CA GLU A 48 -10.98 -18.30 -7.05
C GLU A 48 -12.31 -18.67 -6.39
N ILE A 49 -13.12 -17.68 -6.02
CA ILE A 49 -14.47 -17.91 -5.47
C ILE A 49 -15.36 -18.67 -6.46
N LYS A 50 -15.34 -18.29 -7.74
CA LYS A 50 -16.12 -18.98 -8.79
C LYS A 50 -15.61 -20.40 -9.05
N ASN A 51 -14.31 -20.63 -8.90
CA ASN A 51 -13.68 -21.92 -9.15
C ASN A 51 -13.62 -22.84 -7.92
N ASN A 52 -14.33 -22.50 -6.84
CA ASN A 52 -14.39 -23.17 -5.53
C ASN A 52 -14.67 -24.68 -5.59
N LYS A 53 -13.66 -25.47 -5.97
CA LYS A 53 -13.75 -26.92 -6.23
C LYS A 53 -12.78 -27.74 -5.36
N SER A 54 -11.97 -27.10 -4.51
CA SER A 54 -10.98 -27.81 -3.68
C SER A 54 -10.47 -26.98 -2.49
N VAL A 55 -9.85 -27.65 -1.51
CA VAL A 55 -9.10 -27.00 -0.41
C VAL A 55 -7.99 -26.06 -0.93
N GLY A 56 -7.39 -26.39 -2.07
CA GLY A 56 -6.43 -25.50 -2.73
C GLY A 56 -7.03 -24.16 -3.15
N SER A 57 -8.31 -24.13 -3.51
CA SER A 57 -9.03 -22.90 -3.83
C SER A 57 -9.23 -22.03 -2.59
N ILE A 58 -9.52 -22.61 -1.41
CA ILE A 58 -9.66 -21.86 -0.16
C ILE A 58 -8.35 -21.17 0.25
N ARG A 59 -7.21 -21.84 0.04
CA ARG A 59 -5.90 -21.22 0.30
C ARG A 59 -5.65 -20.04 -0.64
N ARG A 60 -5.92 -20.20 -1.95
CA ARG A 60 -5.77 -19.11 -2.91
C ARG A 60 -6.73 -17.95 -2.62
N MET A 61 -8.00 -18.22 -2.30
CA MET A 61 -8.93 -17.18 -1.84
C MET A 61 -8.38 -16.39 -0.64
N ARG A 62 -7.75 -17.06 0.33
CA ARG A 62 -7.12 -16.39 1.48
C ARG A 62 -5.95 -15.52 1.02
N ASP A 63 -5.16 -16.00 0.08
CA ASP A 63 -3.99 -15.29 -0.44
C ASP A 63 -4.44 -14.03 -1.23
N GLU A 64 -5.38 -14.16 -2.17
CA GLU A 64 -5.90 -13.01 -2.93
C GLU A 64 -6.63 -12.00 -2.03
N ALA A 65 -7.37 -12.44 -1.01
CA ALA A 65 -7.99 -11.53 -0.05
C ALA A 65 -6.96 -10.73 0.76
N ILE A 66 -5.80 -11.32 1.06
CA ILE A 66 -4.68 -10.62 1.70
C ILE A 66 -4.07 -9.60 0.75
N GLN A 67 -3.92 -9.94 -0.53
CA GLN A 67 -3.43 -9.00 -1.55
C GLN A 67 -4.38 -7.82 -1.73
N VAL A 68 -5.70 -8.03 -1.83
CA VAL A 68 -6.70 -6.96 -1.86
C VAL A 68 -6.54 -6.02 -0.66
N ALA A 69 -6.43 -6.58 0.56
CA ALA A 69 -6.23 -5.78 1.76
C ALA A 69 -4.91 -5.00 1.73
N ALA A 70 -3.81 -5.62 1.30
CA ALA A 70 -2.52 -4.98 1.19
C ALA A 70 -2.54 -3.83 0.16
N MET A 71 -3.20 -4.01 -0.99
CA MET A 71 -3.29 -2.98 -2.02
C MET A 71 -4.17 -1.82 -1.59
N ALA A 72 -5.23 -2.07 -0.81
CA ALA A 72 -6.01 -1.01 -0.19
C ALA A 72 -5.17 -0.17 0.79
N VAL A 73 -4.36 -0.81 1.64
CA VAL A 73 -3.43 -0.10 2.55
C VAL A 73 -2.39 0.70 1.75
N LYS A 74 -1.83 0.11 0.69
CA LYS A 74 -0.88 0.79 -0.20
C LYS A 74 -1.52 2.02 -0.86
N PHE A 75 -2.77 1.92 -1.29
CA PHE A 75 -3.51 3.04 -1.88
C PHE A 75 -3.65 4.18 -0.89
N ILE A 76 -4.02 3.90 0.36
CA ILE A 76 -4.07 4.91 1.43
C ILE A 76 -2.70 5.58 1.58
N ALA A 77 -1.64 4.79 1.77
CA ALA A 77 -0.31 5.32 2.04
C ALA A 77 0.27 6.15 0.87
N THR A 78 0.03 5.73 -0.38
CA THR A 78 0.72 6.29 -1.57
C THR A 78 -0.13 7.24 -2.39
N VAL A 79 -1.46 7.13 -2.33
CA VAL A 79 -2.39 8.01 -3.06
C VAL A 79 -3.01 9.01 -2.09
N CYS A 80 -3.61 8.57 -0.98
CA CYS A 80 -4.31 9.46 -0.06
C CYS A 80 -3.34 10.29 0.80
N ASP A 81 -2.34 9.64 1.40
CA ASP A 81 -1.46 10.27 2.40
C ASP A 81 -0.25 10.98 1.75
N THR A 82 0.17 10.57 0.55
CA THR A 82 1.32 11.17 -0.14
C THR A 82 0.92 12.35 -1.02
N GLN A 83 -0.30 12.41 -1.58
CA GLN A 83 -0.77 13.58 -2.34
C GLN A 83 -0.99 14.83 -1.46
N GLY A 84 -0.89 14.72 -0.13
CA GLY A 84 -0.86 15.84 0.82
C GLY A 84 0.54 16.39 1.15
N ARG A 85 1.63 15.73 0.69
CA ARG A 85 2.99 16.24 0.86
C ARG A 85 3.45 16.93 -0.42
N VAL A 86 2.98 18.16 -0.63
CA VAL A 86 3.63 19.04 -1.60
C VAL A 86 5.09 19.24 -1.14
N SER A 87 6.00 18.99 -2.07
CA SER A 87 7.46 19.05 -2.04
C SER A 87 8.07 19.92 -0.92
N SER A 88 8.72 19.27 0.05
CA SER A 88 9.68 19.94 0.96
C SER A 88 10.93 20.48 0.24
N ALA A 89 11.01 20.34 -1.08
CA ALA A 89 12.07 20.89 -1.91
C ALA A 89 11.86 22.38 -2.26
N ASP A 90 10.66 22.93 -2.06
CA ASP A 90 10.35 24.33 -2.39
C ASP A 90 10.55 25.30 -1.21
N ALA A 91 11.01 24.81 -0.04
CA ALA A 91 11.17 25.61 1.19
C ALA A 91 12.60 26.07 1.48
N MET A 92 13.54 25.90 0.54
CA MET A 92 14.94 26.30 0.72
C MET A 92 15.48 27.07 -0.50
N ASP A 93 14.82 28.18 -0.84
CA ASP A 93 15.51 29.28 -1.51
C ASP A 93 15.02 30.61 -0.93
N GLY A 94 15.87 31.18 -0.07
CA GLY A 94 15.63 32.38 0.72
C GLY A 94 16.97 32.91 1.18
N ASN A 95 17.78 33.30 0.20
CA ASN A 95 19.02 34.02 0.36
C ASN A 95 18.74 35.38 1.04
N GLU A 96 19.39 35.64 2.18
CA GLU A 96 19.78 37.02 2.54
C GLU A 96 21.14 36.97 3.23
N ALA A 97 22.15 37.29 2.43
CA ALA A 97 23.49 37.65 2.85
C ALA A 97 23.54 39.16 3.19
N ASP A 98 24.51 39.49 4.04
CA ASP A 98 24.89 40.82 4.54
C ASP A 98 23.86 41.45 5.51
N ASP A 99 24.27 42.02 6.65
CA ASP A 99 25.33 43.00 6.71
C ASP A 99 25.99 43.11 8.11
N LYS A 100 27.18 43.68 8.04
CA LYS A 100 28.16 43.94 9.09
C LYS A 100 27.63 44.85 10.19
N GLU A 101 28.16 44.66 11.40
CA GLU A 101 28.69 45.71 12.30
C GLU A 101 29.43 44.99 13.45
N GLY A 102 30.66 45.30 13.85
CA GLY A 102 31.39 46.55 13.68
C GLY A 102 31.53 47.33 14.99
N LYS A 103 31.94 46.70 16.11
CA LYS A 103 32.84 47.22 17.17
C LYS A 103 32.80 46.37 18.44
#